data_AF-A0A496A411-F1
#
_entry.id   AF-A0A496A411-F1
#
_cell.length_a   1.000
_cell.length_b   1.000
_cell.length_c   1.000
_cell.angle_alpha   90.00
_cell.angle_beta   90.00
_cell.angle_gamma   90.00
#
_symmetry.space_group_name_H-M   'P 1'
#
loop_
_entity.id
_entity.type
_entity.pdbx_description
1 polymer ?
#
loop_
_entity_poly.entity_id
_entity_poly.type
_entity_poly.pdbx_seq_one_letter_code
_entity_poly.pdbx_strand_id
1 'polypeptide(L)'
;MKWTKYWWLVIVVMLVSTLAVFAVHDEAQGPEKFGRYEFKKQDKKAATDECDAGGKPGPEFVPTVRDKEPNLALLKDAKPEASSQLEGWCPRRHCIEYLNDGFYNNCRSWIIGAIPGWAQIDIGDVANVNRVYFGSDHSQGFLDRTSADFDILVATSKADPNSDANTWKKVYTHKGDPISKTTEFTFKDVEARWLRLHIRTNGGARVDEIEIYGGRDPMDVEPQGKLTTTWAEVKTE
;
A
#
# COMPACT_ATOMS: atom_id res chain seq x y z
N MET A 1 16.46 43.98 69.80
CA MET A 1 16.94 43.04 68.76
C MET A 1 15.75 42.21 68.29
N LYS A 2 15.02 42.63 67.24
CA LYS A 2 13.87 41.91 66.68
C LYS A 2 14.36 41.11 65.48
N TRP A 3 14.23 39.78 65.52
CA TRP A 3 14.63 38.89 64.44
C TRP A 3 13.40 38.57 63.57
N THR A 4 13.39 39.10 62.35
CA THR A 4 12.44 38.75 61.29
C THR A 4 12.85 37.40 60.70
N LYS A 5 12.00 36.38 60.83
CA LYS A 5 12.18 35.10 60.13
C LYS A 5 11.51 35.18 58.76
N TYR A 6 12.31 35.21 57.70
CA TYR A 6 11.85 35.04 56.32
C TYR A 6 11.55 33.56 56.06
N TRP A 7 10.34 33.26 55.58
CA TRP A 7 9.98 31.94 55.09
C TRP A 7 10.25 31.90 53.59
N TRP A 8 11.21 31.07 53.16
CA TRP A 8 11.46 30.81 51.75
C TRP A 8 10.40 29.82 51.24
N LEU A 9 9.56 30.29 50.32
CA LEU A 9 8.67 29.45 49.52
C LEU A 9 9.50 28.79 48.42
N VAL A 10 9.72 27.48 48.51
CA VAL A 10 10.28 26.69 47.41
C VAL A 10 9.13 26.33 46.46
N ILE A 11 9.09 26.98 45.31
CA ILE A 11 8.21 26.58 44.20
C ILE A 11 8.87 25.41 43.49
N VAL A 12 8.34 24.21 43.71
CA VAL A 12 8.68 23.02 42.92
C VAL A 12 7.90 23.11 41.60
N VAL A 13 8.57 23.51 40.53
CA VAL A 13 8.03 23.40 39.18
C VAL A 13 8.15 21.94 38.76
N MET A 14 7.06 21.18 38.86
CA MET A 14 6.97 19.87 38.20
C MET A 14 6.92 20.11 36.70
N LEU A 15 8.05 19.90 36.03
CA LEU A 15 8.09 19.66 34.59
C LEU A 15 7.35 18.34 34.33
N VAL A 16 6.06 18.46 33.99
CA VAL A 16 5.31 17.36 33.38
C VAL A 16 5.85 17.23 31.97
N SER A 17 6.90 16.41 31.81
CA SER A 17 7.26 15.89 30.50
C SER A 17 6.08 15.05 30.02
N THR A 18 5.28 15.57 29.09
CA THR A 18 4.34 14.73 28.36
C THR A 18 5.18 13.69 27.63
N LEU A 19 5.22 12.48 28.17
CA LEU A 19 5.64 11.31 27.42
C LEU A 19 4.84 11.36 26.13
N ALA A 20 5.53 11.58 25.01
CA ALA A 20 4.95 11.33 23.70
C ALA A 20 4.56 9.85 23.72
N VAL A 21 3.27 9.59 23.92
CA VAL A 21 2.71 8.27 23.70
C VAL A 21 2.86 8.06 22.20
N PHE A 22 3.92 7.38 21.79
CA PHE A 22 3.94 6.70 20.52
C PHE A 22 2.74 5.77 20.58
N ALA A 23 1.62 6.17 19.98
CA ALA A 23 0.48 5.31 19.80
C ALA A 23 1.02 4.09 19.05
N VAL A 24 1.10 2.96 19.74
CA VAL A 24 1.35 1.67 19.10
C VAL A 24 0.08 1.41 18.32
N HIS A 25 0.12 1.63 17.01
CA HIS A 25 -0.95 1.28 16.09
C HIS A 25 -0.93 -0.24 15.92
N ASP A 26 -1.51 -0.99 16.88
CA ASP A 26 -1.71 -2.43 16.68
C ASP A 26 -3.05 -2.63 15.97
N GLU A 27 -3.05 -2.41 14.66
CA GLU A 27 -4.19 -2.74 13.80
C GLU A 27 -4.49 -4.24 13.93
N ALA A 28 -5.74 -4.59 14.20
CA ALA A 28 -6.12 -6.00 14.33
C ALA A 28 -6.06 -6.71 12.97
N GLN A 29 -5.71 -7.99 12.97
CA GLN A 29 -5.74 -8.81 11.76
C GLN A 29 -7.16 -8.82 11.16
N GLY A 30 -7.28 -8.54 9.87
CA GLY A 30 -8.53 -8.65 9.13
C GLY A 30 -8.99 -10.10 8.95
N PRO A 31 -10.23 -10.32 8.47
CA PRO A 31 -10.71 -11.68 8.20
C PRO A 31 -9.93 -12.32 7.05
N GLU A 32 -9.76 -13.65 7.09
CA GLU A 32 -9.16 -14.42 6.00
C GLU A 32 -10.05 -14.52 4.75
N LYS A 33 -11.35 -14.27 4.91
CA LYS A 33 -12.35 -14.25 3.84
C LYS A 33 -13.37 -13.14 4.03
N PHE A 34 -13.86 -12.59 2.93
CA PHE A 34 -14.96 -11.62 2.91
C PHE A 34 -15.90 -11.93 1.74
N GLY A 35 -17.09 -12.47 2.01
CA GLY A 35 -17.98 -12.97 0.96
C GLY A 35 -17.29 -14.07 0.14
N ARG A 36 -17.12 -13.84 -1.16
CA ARG A 36 -16.41 -14.75 -2.09
C ARG A 36 -14.89 -14.52 -2.15
N TYR A 37 -14.38 -13.47 -1.53
CA TYR A 37 -12.98 -13.08 -1.58
C TYR A 37 -12.19 -13.86 -0.52
N GLU A 38 -11.12 -14.53 -0.94
CA GLU A 38 -10.15 -15.16 -0.04
C GLU A 38 -8.82 -14.40 -0.09
N PHE A 39 -8.29 -14.08 1.07
CA PHE A 39 -7.07 -13.28 1.19
C PHE A 39 -5.84 -14.14 1.44
N LYS A 40 -4.66 -13.55 1.19
CA LYS A 40 -3.35 -14.07 1.62
C LYS A 40 -3.34 -14.23 3.14
N LYS A 41 -2.62 -15.23 3.63
CA LYS A 41 -2.40 -15.42 5.06
C LYS A 41 -1.43 -14.33 5.55
N GLN A 42 -1.86 -13.53 6.53
CA GLN A 42 -1.00 -12.56 7.20
C GLN A 42 -0.34 -13.23 8.42
N ASP A 43 0.77 -13.95 8.21
CA ASP A 43 1.51 -14.58 9.30
C ASP A 43 2.42 -13.58 10.03
N LYS A 44 1.84 -12.91 11.04
CA LYS A 44 2.54 -11.85 11.80
C LYS A 44 3.85 -12.32 12.42
N LYS A 45 3.89 -13.57 12.89
CA LYS A 45 5.09 -14.13 13.51
C LYS A 45 6.19 -14.26 12.48
N ALA A 46 5.90 -14.87 11.33
CA ALA A 46 6.87 -14.99 10.25
C ALA A 46 7.36 -13.62 9.77
N ALA A 47 6.43 -12.68 9.54
CA ALA A 47 6.78 -11.31 9.14
C ALA A 47 7.70 -10.62 10.15
N THR A 48 7.46 -10.83 11.46
CA THR A 48 8.28 -10.25 12.54
C THR A 48 9.66 -10.90 12.61
N ASP A 49 9.75 -12.23 12.45
CA ASP A 49 11.02 -12.97 12.51
C ASP A 49 11.95 -12.62 11.33
N GLU A 50 11.39 -12.36 10.14
CA GLU A 50 12.14 -11.97 8.94
C GLU A 50 12.54 -10.48 8.93
N CYS A 51 11.72 -9.64 9.55
CA CYS A 51 11.86 -8.18 9.55
C CYS A 51 13.14 -7.71 10.27
N ASP A 52 13.98 -6.96 9.55
CA ASP A 52 14.96 -6.07 10.16
C ASP A 52 14.40 -4.64 10.24
N ALA A 53 13.76 -4.32 11.37
CA ALA A 53 13.14 -3.01 11.58
C ALA A 53 14.16 -1.89 11.83
N GLY A 54 15.44 -2.19 12.11
CA GLY A 54 16.45 -1.18 12.43
C GLY A 54 16.07 -0.29 13.63
N GLY A 55 15.34 -0.83 14.61
CA GLY A 55 14.85 -0.09 15.79
C GLY A 55 13.63 0.81 15.53
N LYS A 56 12.97 0.68 14.38
CA LYS A 56 11.69 1.34 14.05
C LYS A 56 10.51 0.38 14.25
N PRO A 57 9.25 0.85 14.10
CA PRO A 57 8.09 -0.04 14.14
C PRO A 57 8.24 -1.23 13.20
N GLY A 58 7.85 -2.41 13.69
CA GLY A 58 7.86 -3.66 12.92
C GLY A 58 6.65 -3.77 12.00
N PRO A 59 6.37 -4.98 11.47
CA PRO A 59 5.19 -5.22 10.65
C PRO A 59 3.92 -4.79 11.39
N GLU A 60 2.97 -4.16 10.71
CA GLU A 60 1.60 -3.86 11.19
C GLU A 60 0.59 -4.40 10.19
N PHE A 61 -0.58 -4.88 10.62
CA PHE A 61 -1.51 -5.53 9.70
C PHE A 61 -2.10 -4.51 8.71
N VAL A 62 -2.04 -4.85 7.44
CA VAL A 62 -2.81 -4.17 6.39
C VAL A 62 -4.23 -4.75 6.41
N PRO A 63 -5.29 -3.93 6.36
CA PRO A 63 -6.64 -4.45 6.39
C PRO A 63 -6.97 -5.24 5.13
N THR A 64 -7.39 -6.49 5.30
CA THR A 64 -8.00 -7.28 4.20
C THR A 64 -9.36 -6.73 3.79
N VAL A 65 -10.03 -5.98 4.68
CA VAL A 65 -11.29 -5.29 4.41
C VAL A 65 -11.23 -3.88 5.01
N ARG A 66 -11.49 -2.87 4.18
CA ARG A 66 -11.62 -1.46 4.60
C ARG A 66 -12.98 -0.95 4.14
N ASP A 67 -13.72 -0.28 5.01
CA ASP A 67 -15.04 0.30 4.69
C ASP A 67 -16.05 -0.69 4.08
N LYS A 68 -15.97 -1.97 4.49
CA LYS A 68 -16.75 -3.10 3.96
C LYS A 68 -16.45 -3.42 2.49
N GLU A 69 -15.25 -3.11 2.02
CA GLU A 69 -14.74 -3.43 0.70
C GLU A 69 -13.50 -4.34 0.82
N PRO A 70 -13.39 -5.38 -0.01
CA PRO A 70 -12.22 -6.25 -0.01
C PRO A 70 -10.99 -5.52 -0.56
N ASN A 71 -9.84 -5.69 0.09
CA ASN A 71 -8.56 -5.23 -0.46
C ASN A 71 -8.11 -6.20 -1.58
N LEU A 72 -8.23 -5.75 -2.82
CA LEU A 72 -7.93 -6.54 -4.00
C LEU A 72 -6.46 -6.89 -4.14
N ALA A 73 -5.57 -6.08 -3.56
CA ALA A 73 -4.13 -6.38 -3.55
C ALA A 73 -3.78 -7.57 -2.65
N LEU A 74 -4.64 -7.90 -1.68
CA LEU A 74 -4.41 -9.01 -0.74
C LEU A 74 -5.14 -10.30 -1.10
N LEU A 75 -5.79 -10.37 -2.26
CA LEU A 75 -6.38 -11.64 -2.72
C LEU A 75 -5.29 -12.70 -2.89
N LYS A 76 -5.64 -13.97 -2.69
CA LYS A 76 -4.69 -15.10 -2.83
C LYS A 76 -3.96 -15.13 -4.16
N ASP A 77 -4.65 -14.75 -5.24
CA ASP A 77 -4.11 -14.77 -6.59
C ASP A 77 -3.36 -13.47 -6.95
N ALA A 78 -3.45 -12.44 -6.11
CA ALA A 78 -2.83 -11.16 -6.39
C ALA A 78 -1.30 -11.23 -6.27
N LYS A 79 -0.57 -10.72 -7.27
CA LYS A 79 0.89 -10.86 -7.36
C LYS A 79 1.57 -9.52 -7.58
N PRO A 80 2.61 -9.21 -6.81
CA PRO A 80 3.38 -8.00 -7.01
C PRO A 80 4.45 -8.20 -8.08
N GLU A 81 4.72 -7.13 -8.84
CA GLU A 81 5.86 -7.03 -9.75
C GLU A 81 6.43 -5.61 -9.65
N ALA A 82 7.72 -5.44 -9.93
CA ALA A 82 8.33 -4.11 -10.03
C ALA A 82 9.37 -4.06 -11.15
N SER A 83 9.66 -2.86 -11.65
CA SER A 83 10.68 -2.64 -12.67
C SER A 83 12.10 -2.90 -12.16
N SER A 84 12.30 -2.78 -10.85
CA SER A 84 13.58 -2.93 -10.16
C SER A 84 13.35 -3.10 -8.67
N GLN A 85 14.41 -3.43 -7.93
CA GLN A 85 14.42 -3.50 -6.48
C GLN A 85 15.80 -3.08 -5.98
N LEU A 86 15.87 -2.42 -4.81
CA LEU A 86 17.14 -2.16 -4.14
C LEU A 86 17.85 -3.48 -3.76
N GLU A 87 19.09 -3.66 -4.24
CA GLU A 87 19.87 -4.88 -4.01
C GLU A 87 20.42 -4.98 -2.57
N GLY A 88 20.61 -6.21 -2.09
CA GLY A 88 21.32 -6.52 -0.85
C GLY A 88 20.50 -6.49 0.45
N TRP A 89 19.20 -6.17 0.39
CA TRP A 89 18.34 -6.07 1.57
C TRP A 89 17.33 -7.21 1.72
N CYS A 90 16.94 -7.83 0.60
CA CYS A 90 15.98 -8.93 0.60
C CYS A 90 16.64 -10.25 1.06
N PRO A 91 15.99 -11.10 1.88
CA PRO A 91 14.59 -11.04 2.33
C PRO A 91 14.33 -10.17 3.56
N ARG A 92 15.34 -9.57 4.18
CA ARG A 92 15.14 -8.89 5.48
C ARG A 92 14.31 -7.60 5.41
N ARG A 93 14.33 -6.92 4.25
CA ARG A 93 13.50 -5.74 3.89
C ARG A 93 13.67 -5.35 2.42
N HIS A 94 12.82 -4.46 1.92
CA HIS A 94 12.92 -3.85 0.59
C HIS A 94 12.77 -4.86 -0.56
N CYS A 95 11.78 -5.74 -0.45
CA CYS A 95 11.47 -6.79 -1.41
C CYS A 95 10.21 -6.50 -2.22
N ILE A 96 10.14 -6.98 -3.46
CA ILE A 96 8.95 -6.86 -4.33
C ILE A 96 7.75 -7.55 -3.70
N GLU A 97 7.94 -8.71 -3.06
CA GLU A 97 6.85 -9.42 -2.38
C GLU A 97 6.16 -8.60 -1.29
N TYR A 98 6.84 -7.60 -0.72
CA TYR A 98 6.30 -6.74 0.32
C TYR A 98 5.43 -5.61 -0.22
N LEU A 99 5.19 -5.51 -1.54
CA LEU A 99 4.22 -4.56 -2.08
C LEU A 99 2.76 -4.94 -1.77
N ASN A 100 2.49 -6.21 -1.42
CA ASN A 100 1.16 -6.71 -1.07
C ASN A 100 1.23 -7.96 -0.16
N ASP A 101 2.15 -7.99 0.79
CA ASP A 101 2.28 -9.12 1.72
C ASP A 101 1.30 -9.03 2.91
N GLY A 102 0.58 -7.91 3.02
CA GLY A 102 -0.36 -7.64 4.08
C GLY A 102 0.28 -7.02 5.32
N PHE A 103 1.49 -6.47 5.23
CA PHE A 103 2.14 -5.80 6.35
C PHE A 103 2.71 -4.43 5.99
N TYR A 104 2.37 -3.42 6.79
CA TYR A 104 2.96 -2.10 6.69
C TYR A 104 4.39 -2.03 7.25
N ASN A 105 4.96 -0.84 7.10
CA ASN A 105 6.19 -0.32 7.69
C ASN A 105 7.47 -0.71 6.99
N ASN A 106 8.52 0.08 7.23
CA ASN A 106 9.78 0.05 6.49
C ASN A 106 10.40 -1.34 6.27
N CYS A 107 10.33 -2.28 7.21
CA CYS A 107 10.93 -3.61 7.00
C CYS A 107 10.10 -4.53 6.09
N ARG A 108 8.82 -4.22 5.88
CA ARG A 108 7.90 -4.86 4.94
C ARG A 108 7.56 -3.84 3.88
N SER A 109 8.57 -3.43 3.11
CA SER A 109 8.40 -2.46 2.05
C SER A 109 9.20 -2.87 0.83
N TRP A 110 9.00 -2.18 -0.29
CA TRP A 110 9.81 -2.19 -1.48
C TRP A 110 10.50 -0.83 -1.67
N ILE A 111 11.70 -0.81 -2.25
CA ILE A 111 12.39 0.41 -2.68
C ILE A 111 12.77 0.29 -4.14
N ILE A 112 12.42 1.31 -4.92
CA ILE A 112 12.80 1.44 -6.33
C ILE A 112 14.33 1.53 -6.50
N GLY A 113 14.87 0.76 -7.44
CA GLY A 113 16.29 0.81 -7.79
C GLY A 113 16.61 1.97 -8.73
N ALA A 114 16.01 1.97 -9.93
CA ALA A 114 16.24 2.97 -10.98
C ALA A 114 14.97 3.77 -11.32
N ILE A 115 15.14 5.05 -11.69
CA ILE A 115 14.07 5.92 -12.16
C ILE A 115 14.17 6.23 -13.67
N PRO A 116 13.03 6.45 -14.35
CA PRO A 116 11.69 6.20 -13.85
C PRO A 116 11.48 4.68 -13.63
N GLY A 117 10.58 4.32 -12.73
CA GLY A 117 10.31 2.91 -12.44
C GLY A 117 8.90 2.69 -11.95
N TRP A 118 8.58 1.46 -11.62
CA TRP A 118 7.21 1.11 -11.26
C TRP A 118 7.14 -0.07 -10.31
N ALA A 119 6.08 -0.06 -9.51
CA ALA A 119 5.56 -1.21 -8.77
C ALA A 119 4.13 -1.46 -9.27
N GLN A 120 3.72 -2.72 -9.37
CA GLN A 120 2.38 -3.08 -9.84
C GLN A 120 1.86 -4.33 -9.16
N ILE A 121 0.54 -4.46 -9.14
CA ILE A 121 -0.17 -5.65 -8.69
C ILE A 121 -0.97 -6.20 -9.87
N ASP A 122 -0.77 -7.49 -10.20
CA ASP A 122 -1.77 -8.30 -10.90
C ASP A 122 -2.81 -8.73 -9.88
N ILE A 123 -4.05 -8.28 -9.99
CA ILE A 123 -5.16 -8.64 -9.09
C ILE A 123 -5.54 -10.13 -9.25
N GLY A 124 -5.21 -10.72 -10.41
CA GLY A 124 -5.54 -12.11 -10.77
C GLY A 124 -6.70 -12.22 -11.76
N ASP A 125 -7.71 -11.34 -11.63
CA ASP A 125 -8.84 -11.22 -12.53
C ASP A 125 -9.27 -9.75 -12.70
N VAL A 126 -10.13 -9.47 -13.68
CA VAL A 126 -10.68 -8.12 -13.89
C VAL A 126 -11.64 -7.77 -12.77
N ALA A 127 -11.48 -6.58 -12.20
CA ALA A 127 -12.34 -5.99 -11.19
C ALA A 127 -12.60 -4.51 -11.53
N ASN A 128 -13.70 -3.95 -11.01
CA ASN A 128 -13.84 -2.51 -10.90
C ASN A 128 -12.89 -2.00 -9.81
N VAL A 129 -12.19 -0.90 -10.08
CA VAL A 129 -11.26 -0.22 -9.16
C VAL A 129 -11.52 1.27 -9.22
N ASN A 130 -11.49 1.93 -8.07
CA ASN A 130 -11.65 3.39 -7.97
C ASN A 130 -10.80 4.05 -6.88
N ARG A 131 -10.06 3.25 -6.12
CA ARG A 131 -9.28 3.73 -4.99
C ARG A 131 -8.04 2.90 -4.75
N VAL A 132 -6.95 3.60 -4.42
CA VAL A 132 -5.67 3.02 -4.02
C VAL A 132 -5.22 3.66 -2.72
N TYR A 133 -4.53 2.90 -1.88
CA TYR A 133 -3.72 3.47 -0.81
C TYR A 133 -2.28 3.00 -0.94
N PHE A 134 -1.36 3.89 -0.62
CA PHE A 134 0.03 3.52 -0.36
C PHE A 134 0.71 4.61 0.48
N GLY A 135 1.86 4.26 1.06
CA GLY A 135 2.72 5.16 1.81
C GLY A 135 4.18 4.80 1.64
N SER A 136 5.07 5.60 2.24
CA SER A 136 6.47 5.22 2.39
C SER A 136 6.67 4.37 3.65
N ASP A 137 6.05 4.75 4.77
CA ASP A 137 6.15 4.06 6.05
C ASP A 137 4.93 4.41 6.94
N HIS A 138 3.95 3.51 7.05
CA HIS A 138 2.68 3.73 7.75
C HIS A 138 2.83 4.40 9.12
N SER A 139 3.65 3.82 10.00
CA SER A 139 3.85 4.26 11.38
C SER A 139 4.84 5.42 11.52
N GLN A 140 5.30 5.98 10.39
CA GLN A 140 6.17 7.15 10.32
C GLN A 140 7.49 6.98 11.10
N GLY A 141 8.02 5.76 11.17
CA GLY A 141 9.33 5.49 11.76
C GLY A 141 10.47 6.17 10.98
N PHE A 142 10.27 6.30 9.68
CA PHE A 142 11.08 7.05 8.73
C PHE A 142 10.21 8.01 7.90
N LEU A 143 10.70 9.23 7.68
CA LEU A 143 10.01 10.27 6.90
C LEU A 143 10.68 10.53 5.55
N ASP A 144 11.67 9.71 5.18
CA ASP A 144 12.42 9.79 3.94
C ASP A 144 11.82 8.91 2.83
N ARG A 145 12.47 8.92 1.66
CA ARG A 145 12.17 8.03 0.53
C ARG A 145 10.71 8.07 0.08
N THR A 146 10.12 9.25 0.11
CA THR A 146 8.72 9.46 -0.25
C THR A 146 8.56 9.63 -1.76
N SER A 147 7.41 9.17 -2.26
CA SER A 147 6.98 9.45 -3.63
C SER A 147 6.31 10.83 -3.69
N ALA A 148 6.67 11.66 -4.67
CA ALA A 148 6.09 13.01 -4.86
C ALA A 148 5.65 13.28 -6.30
N ASP A 149 6.08 12.44 -7.25
CA ASP A 149 5.85 12.60 -8.69
C ASP A 149 5.59 11.21 -9.31
N PHE A 150 4.31 10.84 -9.47
CA PHE A 150 3.90 9.53 -9.96
C PHE A 150 2.57 9.53 -10.73
N ASP A 151 2.30 8.45 -11.45
CA ASP A 151 1.00 8.12 -12.04
C ASP A 151 0.46 6.81 -11.44
N ILE A 152 -0.87 6.69 -11.40
CA ILE A 152 -1.56 5.40 -11.27
C ILE A 152 -2.09 5.03 -12.65
N LEU A 153 -1.69 3.85 -13.12
CA LEU A 153 -2.06 3.28 -14.41
C LEU A 153 -2.82 1.97 -14.19
N VAL A 154 -3.76 1.67 -15.09
CA VAL A 154 -4.53 0.43 -15.05
C VAL A 154 -4.59 -0.24 -16.42
N ALA A 155 -4.77 -1.55 -16.43
CA ALA A 155 -5.05 -2.35 -17.62
C ALA A 155 -5.90 -3.59 -17.30
N THR A 156 -6.76 -4.02 -18.23
CA THR A 156 -7.58 -5.24 -18.07
C THR A 156 -6.88 -6.52 -18.53
N SER A 157 -5.80 -6.38 -19.30
CA SER A 157 -4.93 -7.46 -19.75
C SER A 157 -3.48 -7.14 -19.41
N LYS A 158 -2.58 -8.12 -19.55
CA LYS A 158 -1.15 -7.89 -19.29
C LYS A 158 -0.65 -6.78 -20.20
N ALA A 159 -0.27 -5.67 -19.60
CA ALA A 159 0.17 -4.47 -20.30
C ALA A 159 1.70 -4.43 -20.48
N ASP A 160 2.14 -3.54 -21.37
CA ASP A 160 3.55 -3.40 -21.75
C ASP A 160 4.44 -3.00 -20.56
N PRO A 161 5.71 -3.43 -20.51
CA PRO A 161 6.67 -2.92 -19.53
C PRO A 161 6.83 -1.39 -19.57
N ASN A 162 6.69 -0.76 -20.74
CA ASN A 162 6.71 0.68 -20.91
C ASN A 162 5.40 1.32 -20.40
N SER A 163 5.51 2.16 -19.38
CA SER A 163 4.37 2.88 -18.79
C SER A 163 3.67 3.86 -19.74
N ASP A 164 4.33 4.30 -20.82
CA ASP A 164 3.74 5.19 -21.83
C ASP A 164 3.02 4.43 -22.96
N ALA A 165 3.04 3.09 -22.94
CA ALA A 165 2.34 2.30 -23.94
C ALA A 165 0.82 2.48 -23.84
N ASN A 166 0.14 2.42 -24.99
CA ASN A 166 -1.32 2.56 -25.09
C ASN A 166 -2.11 1.41 -24.42
N THR A 167 -1.43 0.34 -24.00
CA THR A 167 -2.02 -0.72 -23.17
C THR A 167 -2.36 -0.24 -21.76
N TRP A 168 -1.75 0.86 -21.32
CA TRP A 168 -2.02 1.48 -20.03
C TRP A 168 -3.03 2.61 -20.16
N LYS A 169 -4.01 2.61 -19.26
CA LYS A 169 -4.89 3.75 -19.02
C LYS A 169 -4.43 4.47 -17.77
N LYS A 170 -4.04 5.74 -17.90
CA LYS A 170 -3.74 6.61 -16.76
C LYS A 170 -5.03 7.05 -16.09
N VAL A 171 -5.14 6.82 -14.79
CA VAL A 171 -6.34 7.14 -13.99
C VAL A 171 -6.08 8.24 -12.96
N TYR A 172 -4.83 8.44 -12.58
CA TYR A 172 -4.42 9.45 -11.61
C TYR A 172 -3.00 9.94 -11.90
N THR A 173 -2.75 11.21 -11.59
CA THR A 173 -1.41 11.83 -11.63
C THR A 173 -1.21 12.62 -10.34
N HIS A 174 -0.10 12.35 -9.65
CA HIS A 174 0.36 13.16 -8.53
C HIS A 174 1.62 13.92 -8.91
N LYS A 175 1.65 15.21 -8.57
CA LYS A 175 2.86 16.03 -8.59
C LYS A 175 2.75 17.08 -7.50
N GLY A 176 3.38 16.83 -6.36
CA GLY A 176 3.22 17.72 -5.21
C GLY A 176 3.82 17.14 -3.94
N ASP A 177 3.05 17.21 -2.86
CA ASP A 177 3.53 16.86 -1.53
C ASP A 177 4.01 15.40 -1.45
N PRO A 178 5.08 15.14 -0.66
CA PRO A 178 5.61 13.80 -0.47
C PRO A 178 4.60 12.89 0.26
N ILE A 179 4.43 11.68 -0.24
CA ILE A 179 3.57 10.66 0.36
C ILE A 179 4.39 9.84 1.37
N SER A 180 4.33 10.24 2.65
CA SER A 180 5.05 9.56 3.75
C SER A 180 4.21 8.46 4.39
N LYS A 181 2.97 8.76 4.77
CA LYS A 181 2.04 7.83 5.43
C LYS A 181 1.08 7.22 4.42
N THR A 182 0.43 6.12 4.79
CA THR A 182 -0.66 5.52 4.01
C THR A 182 -1.70 6.59 3.66
N THR A 183 -1.83 6.87 2.37
CA THR A 183 -2.62 7.97 1.83
C THR A 183 -3.56 7.44 0.76
N GLU A 184 -4.79 7.94 0.76
CA GLU A 184 -5.82 7.57 -0.21
C GLU A 184 -5.66 8.34 -1.53
N PHE A 185 -5.83 7.63 -2.64
CA PHE A 185 -5.92 8.19 -3.98
C PHE A 185 -7.19 7.65 -4.65
N THR A 186 -8.09 8.55 -5.02
CA THR A 186 -9.37 8.20 -5.66
C THR A 186 -9.41 8.65 -7.11
N PHE A 187 -10.13 7.89 -7.93
CA PHE A 187 -10.36 8.17 -9.34
C PHE A 187 -11.72 7.60 -9.75
N LYS A 188 -12.14 7.85 -11.00
CA LYS A 188 -13.39 7.30 -11.53
C LYS A 188 -13.27 5.78 -11.67
N ASP A 189 -14.34 5.07 -11.31
CA ASP A 189 -14.52 3.64 -11.55
C ASP A 189 -14.01 3.20 -12.93
N VAL A 190 -13.23 2.13 -12.93
CA VAL A 190 -12.59 1.57 -14.12
C VAL A 190 -12.32 0.09 -13.93
N GLU A 191 -12.56 -0.69 -14.99
CA GLU A 191 -12.16 -2.09 -15.02
C GLU A 191 -10.63 -2.22 -15.10
N ALA A 192 -10.06 -3.03 -14.22
CA ALA A 192 -8.63 -3.29 -14.15
C ALA A 192 -8.37 -4.72 -13.64
N ARG A 193 -7.38 -5.37 -14.23
CA ARG A 193 -6.70 -6.54 -13.64
C ARG A 193 -5.33 -6.13 -13.11
N TRP A 194 -4.68 -5.19 -13.79
CA TRP A 194 -3.37 -4.68 -13.42
C TRP A 194 -3.51 -3.26 -12.91
N LEU A 195 -2.88 -2.97 -11.78
CA LEU A 195 -2.70 -1.63 -11.27
C LEU A 195 -1.21 -1.35 -11.10
N ARG A 196 -0.73 -0.25 -11.68
CA ARG A 196 0.68 0.15 -11.64
C ARG A 196 0.82 1.53 -11.03
N LEU A 197 1.70 1.63 -10.02
CA LEU A 197 2.27 2.86 -9.53
C LEU A 197 3.54 3.17 -10.34
N HIS A 198 3.47 4.15 -11.23
CA HIS A 198 4.60 4.60 -12.04
C HIS A 198 5.26 5.83 -11.42
N ILE A 199 6.43 5.64 -10.81
CA ILE A 199 7.20 6.68 -10.13
C ILE A 199 8.14 7.34 -11.15
N ARG A 200 7.91 8.63 -11.43
CA ARG A 200 8.64 9.38 -12.47
C ARG A 200 9.97 9.93 -11.97
N THR A 201 10.03 10.40 -10.73
CA THR A 201 11.23 10.98 -10.10
C THR A 201 11.49 10.38 -8.72
N ASN A 202 12.53 10.86 -8.01
CA ASN A 202 12.94 10.42 -6.67
C ASN A 202 13.45 8.97 -6.65
N GLY A 203 14.67 8.79 -7.17
CA GLY A 203 15.40 7.52 -7.03
C GLY A 203 15.47 7.10 -5.56
N GLY A 204 15.13 5.84 -5.29
CA GLY A 204 15.08 5.29 -3.93
C GLY A 204 13.79 5.54 -3.15
N ALA A 205 12.70 5.99 -3.80
CA ALA A 205 11.36 5.98 -3.22
C ALA A 205 10.97 4.60 -2.68
N ARG A 206 10.30 4.59 -1.52
CA ARG A 206 9.82 3.42 -0.79
C ARG A 206 8.29 3.35 -0.90
N VAL A 207 7.79 2.14 -1.00
CA VAL A 207 6.37 1.81 -0.87
C VAL A 207 6.27 0.68 0.13
N ASP A 208 5.57 0.89 1.24
CA ASP A 208 5.39 -0.15 2.24
C ASP A 208 4.30 -1.13 1.85
N GLU A 209 3.15 -0.65 1.38
CA GLU A 209 2.07 -1.50 0.90
C GLU A 209 1.28 -0.79 -0.21
N ILE A 210 0.76 -1.55 -1.17
CA ILE A 210 -0.27 -1.10 -2.11
C ILE A 210 -1.61 -1.75 -1.75
N GLU A 211 -2.62 -0.94 -1.46
CA GLU A 211 -4.00 -1.39 -1.26
C GLU A 211 -4.87 -0.97 -2.45
N ILE A 212 -5.80 -1.83 -2.89
CA ILE A 212 -6.65 -1.59 -4.07
C ILE A 212 -8.11 -1.88 -3.73
N TYR A 213 -9.01 -0.95 -4.05
CA TYR A 213 -10.45 -1.04 -3.77
C TYR A 213 -11.31 -0.57 -4.94
N GLY A 214 -12.56 -1.02 -4.97
CA GLY A 214 -13.50 -0.73 -6.05
C GLY A 214 -14.96 -1.02 -5.73
N GLY A 215 -15.35 -0.92 -4.44
CA GLY A 215 -16.70 -1.20 -3.97
C GLY A 215 -16.80 -2.52 -3.19
N ARG A 216 -18.04 -2.90 -2.85
CA ARG A 216 -18.31 -4.08 -2.00
C ARG A 216 -18.17 -5.42 -2.73
N ASP A 217 -18.43 -5.41 -4.03
CA ASP A 217 -18.30 -6.60 -4.88
C ASP A 217 -17.61 -6.26 -6.22
N PRO A 218 -16.34 -5.80 -6.17
CA PRO A 218 -15.64 -5.24 -7.32
C PRO A 218 -15.39 -6.23 -8.46
N MET A 219 -15.37 -7.54 -8.20
CA MET A 219 -15.19 -8.57 -9.24
C MET A 219 -16.52 -9.02 -9.87
N ASP A 220 -17.65 -8.36 -9.59
CA ASP A 220 -18.94 -8.66 -10.25
C ASP A 220 -19.06 -7.87 -11.55
N VAL A 221 -17.98 -7.87 -12.32
CA VAL A 221 -17.94 -7.26 -13.64
C VAL A 221 -18.56 -8.24 -14.63
N GLU A 222 -19.58 -7.81 -15.36
CA GLU A 222 -20.06 -8.59 -16.50
C GLU A 222 -18.92 -8.66 -17.53
N PRO A 223 -18.43 -9.87 -17.89
CA PRO A 223 -17.36 -9.96 -18.85
C PRO A 223 -17.88 -9.45 -20.20
N GLN A 224 -17.49 -8.23 -20.61
CA GLN A 224 -17.90 -7.66 -21.89
C GLN A 224 -17.53 -8.58 -23.08
N GLY A 225 -16.56 -9.49 -22.88
CA GLY A 225 -16.15 -10.50 -23.87
C GLY A 225 -16.95 -11.82 -23.89
N LYS A 226 -17.86 -12.10 -22.94
CA LYS A 226 -18.69 -13.33 -23.02
C LYS A 226 -19.87 -13.18 -23.96
N LEU A 227 -20.44 -11.98 -24.09
CA LEU A 227 -21.58 -11.75 -24.99
C LEU A 227 -21.17 -11.89 -26.46
N THR A 228 -19.95 -11.48 -26.84
CA THR A 228 -19.48 -11.56 -28.23
C THR A 228 -19.30 -13.00 -28.73
N THR A 229 -18.98 -13.95 -27.84
CA THR A 229 -18.80 -15.36 -28.21
C THR A 229 -20.15 -16.06 -28.43
N THR A 230 -21.15 -15.77 -27.59
CA THR A 230 -22.47 -16.39 -27.71
C THR A 230 -23.24 -15.94 -28.95
N TRP A 231 -23.03 -14.71 -29.44
CA TRP A 231 -23.64 -14.23 -30.69
C TRP A 231 -23.01 -14.81 -31.96
N ALA A 232 -21.75 -15.25 -31.89
CA ALA A 232 -21.07 -15.89 -33.02
C ALA A 232 -21.53 -17.34 -33.23
N GLU A 233 -21.98 -18.04 -32.18
CA GLU A 233 -22.48 -19.42 -32.25
C GLU A 233 -23.96 -19.55 -32.66
N VAL A 234 -24.74 -18.45 -32.70
CA VAL A 234 -26.19 -18.49 -32.97
C VAL A 234 -26.55 -18.13 -34.43
N LYS A 235 -25.60 -18.21 -35.38
CA LYS A 235 -25.89 -18.06 -36.82
C LYS A 235 -25.42 -19.24 -37.66
N THR A 236 -26.21 -20.32 -37.61
CA THR A 236 -26.46 -21.40 -38.59
C THR A 236 -27.32 -22.40 -37.82
N GLU A 237 -28.57 -22.75 -38.17
CA GLU A 237 -29.23 -23.00 -39.45
C GLU A 237 -30.71 -22.57 -39.41
#